data_AF-A0A7Y7BFP1-F1
#
_entry.id   AF-A0A7Y7BFP1-F1
#
_cell.length_a   1.000
_cell.length_b   1.000
_cell.length_c   1.000
_cell.angle_alpha   90.00
_cell.angle_beta   90.00
_cell.angle_gamma   90.00
#
_symmetry.space_group_name_H-M   'P 1'
#
loop_
_entity.id
_entity.type
_entity.pdbx_description
1 polymer ?
#
loop_
_entity_poly.entity_id
_entity_poly.type
_entity_poly.pdbx_seq_one_letter_code
_entity_poly.pdbx_strand_id
1 'polypeptide(L)'
;MPAKRKFELRKTRNFSQKLEGTFEFIRINAKPLFKSLFFFSSPFVLLGTFMVSNIISSSFAAGVNSSSGVEPGVSELMSIGLSMIGLMFLMVFAGAMIISTIYSSVRCYEEAGSADYTTNDVWARVKKVYWAIFGTTLLYGIVFFIAYMIIVFPMALFATILSFLIIPVI
;
A
#
# COMPACT_ATOMS: atom_id res chain seq x y z
N MET A 1 11.79 11.30 39.11
CA MET A 1 11.44 10.53 37.89
C MET A 1 10.86 11.50 36.87
N PRO A 2 11.42 11.68 35.66
CA PRO A 2 10.87 12.63 34.70
C PRO A 2 9.48 12.17 34.25
N ALA A 3 8.49 13.05 34.37
CA ALA A 3 7.10 12.79 34.02
C ALA A 3 7.00 12.30 32.56
N LYS A 4 6.46 11.10 32.39
CA LYS A 4 6.27 10.49 31.08
C LYS A 4 5.29 11.34 30.27
N ARG A 5 5.76 12.03 29.22
CA ARG A 5 4.97 12.92 28.37
C ARG A 5 3.71 12.18 27.86
N LYS A 6 2.53 12.60 28.31
CA LYS A 6 1.23 12.10 27.85
C LYS A 6 0.72 13.03 26.73
N PHE A 7 0.28 12.43 25.63
CA PHE A 7 -0.33 13.11 24.49
C PHE A 7 -1.84 12.94 24.56
N GLU A 8 -2.58 14.04 24.48
CA GLU A 8 -4.04 13.97 24.48
C GLU A 8 -4.57 13.75 23.06
N LEU A 9 -5.13 12.57 22.79
CA LEU A 9 -5.67 12.24 21.46
C LEU A 9 -6.84 13.15 21.08
N ARG A 10 -7.74 13.46 22.02
CA ARG A 10 -9.04 14.12 21.76
C ARG A 10 -9.07 15.64 22.02
N LYS A 11 -7.97 16.34 21.73
CA LYS A 11 -7.90 17.81 21.86
C LYS A 11 -8.35 18.50 20.56
N THR A 12 -9.17 19.54 20.67
CA THR A 12 -9.54 20.42 19.56
C THR A 12 -8.31 21.23 19.11
N ARG A 13 -7.99 21.17 17.81
CA ARG A 13 -6.74 21.72 17.26
C ARG A 13 -7.01 22.36 15.90
N ASN A 14 -6.39 23.51 15.65
CA ASN A 14 -6.30 24.14 14.32
C ASN A 14 -5.45 23.29 13.36
N PHE A 15 -5.51 23.53 12.05
CA PHE A 15 -4.79 22.71 11.06
C PHE A 15 -3.29 22.56 11.36
N SER A 16 -2.58 23.67 11.62
CA SER A 16 -1.16 23.64 12.00
C SER A 16 -0.91 22.80 13.26
N GLN A 17 -1.80 22.93 14.24
CA GLN A 17 -1.72 22.18 15.50
C GLN A 17 -2.03 20.69 15.31
N LYS A 18 -2.83 20.30 14.30
CA LYS A 18 -3.05 18.88 13.96
C LYS A 18 -1.78 18.26 13.41
N LEU A 19 -1.09 18.94 12.49
CA LEU A 19 0.20 18.47 11.97
C LEU A 19 1.23 18.32 13.08
N GLU A 20 1.38 19.35 13.92
CA GLU A 20 2.28 19.31 15.07
C GLU A 20 1.90 18.18 16.04
N GLY A 21 0.61 18.00 16.31
CA GLY A 21 0.10 16.92 17.14
C GLY A 21 0.39 15.53 16.56
N THR A 22 0.32 15.34 15.25
CA THR A 22 0.70 14.08 14.60
C THR A 22 2.20 13.82 14.77
N PHE A 23 3.06 14.83 14.54
CA PHE A 23 4.50 14.69 14.77
C PHE A 23 4.85 14.43 16.23
N GLU A 24 4.17 15.08 17.17
CA GLU A 24 4.34 14.86 18.60
C GLU A 24 3.93 13.44 19.01
N PHE A 25 2.77 12.98 18.54
CA PHE A 25 2.31 11.61 18.77
C PHE A 25 3.29 10.58 18.23
N ILE A 26 3.77 10.76 17.00
CA ILE A 26 4.75 9.88 16.37
C ILE A 26 6.05 9.90 17.18
N ARG A 27 6.53 11.08 17.62
CA ARG A 27 7.77 11.21 18.40
C ARG A 27 7.66 10.52 19.77
N ILE A 28 6.54 10.66 20.45
CA ILE A 28 6.29 10.02 21.76
C ILE A 28 6.18 8.50 21.61
N ASN A 29 5.49 8.02 20.58
CA ASN A 29 5.24 6.61 20.33
C ASN A 29 6.22 5.98 19.32
N ALA A 30 7.34 6.64 19.01
CA ALA A 30 8.24 6.24 17.93
C ALA A 30 8.78 4.81 18.12
N LYS A 31 9.17 4.45 19.35
CA LYS A 31 9.68 3.11 19.67
C LYS A 31 8.65 2.01 19.39
N PRO A 32 7.47 1.99 20.03
CA PRO A 32 6.50 0.92 19.80
C PRO A 32 5.90 0.96 18.38
N LEU A 33 5.70 2.14 17.79
CA LEU A 33 5.21 2.28 16.41
C LEU A 33 6.23 1.74 15.41
N PHE A 34 7.48 2.20 15.45
CA PHE A 34 8.49 1.77 14.48
C PHE A 34 8.82 0.30 14.64
N LYS A 35 8.90 -0.22 15.88
CA LYS A 35 9.14 -1.63 16.14
C LYS A 35 8.01 -2.52 15.62
N SER A 36 6.75 -2.14 15.83
CA SER A 36 5.60 -2.89 15.30
C SER A 36 5.52 -2.81 13.78
N LEU A 37 5.70 -1.61 13.20
CA LEU A 37 5.68 -1.43 11.75
C LEU A 37 6.78 -2.24 11.07
N PHE A 38 8.01 -2.18 11.59
CA PHE A 38 9.14 -2.92 11.04
C PHE A 38 8.93 -4.44 11.22
N PHE A 39 8.52 -4.89 12.39
CA PHE A 39 8.32 -6.32 12.66
C PHE A 39 7.21 -6.94 11.80
N PHE A 40 6.08 -6.24 11.63
CA PHE A 40 4.97 -6.77 10.83
C PHE A 40 5.13 -6.51 9.33
N SER A 41 5.75 -5.41 8.91
CA SER A 41 5.88 -5.06 7.48
C SER A 41 7.09 -5.69 6.81
N SER A 42 8.18 -5.95 7.54
CA SER A 42 9.44 -6.44 6.96
C SER A 42 9.30 -7.74 6.15
N PRO A 43 8.55 -8.77 6.58
CA PRO A 43 8.35 -9.98 5.78
C PRO A 43 7.76 -9.70 4.40
N PHE A 44 6.81 -8.77 4.32
CA PHE A 44 6.16 -8.41 3.05
C PHE A 44 7.09 -7.60 2.15
N VAL A 45 7.93 -6.73 2.72
CA VAL A 45 8.92 -5.97 1.96
C VAL A 45 9.97 -6.91 1.36
N LEU A 46 10.45 -7.89 2.11
CA LEU A 46 11.42 -8.87 1.60
C LEU A 46 10.84 -9.69 0.44
N LEU A 47 9.60 -10.18 0.59
CA LEU A 47 8.88 -10.87 -0.50
C LEU A 47 8.65 -9.96 -1.71
N GLY A 48 8.31 -8.69 -1.45
CA GLY A 48 8.11 -7.68 -2.50
C GLY A 48 9.38 -7.42 -3.29
N THR A 49 10.53 -7.30 -2.62
CA THR A 49 11.83 -7.14 -3.27
C THR A 49 12.15 -8.31 -4.19
N PHE A 50 11.86 -9.55 -3.77
CA PHE A 50 12.06 -10.73 -4.62
C PHE A 50 11.17 -10.71 -5.88
N MET A 51 9.89 -10.34 -5.73
CA MET A 51 8.94 -10.24 -6.83
C MET A 51 9.33 -9.13 -7.82
N VAL A 52 9.72 -7.95 -7.33
CA VAL A 52 10.18 -6.83 -8.16
C VAL A 52 11.47 -7.21 -8.89
N SER A 53 12.41 -7.88 -8.23
CA SER A 53 13.63 -8.36 -8.85
C SER A 53 13.36 -9.33 -10.01
N ASN A 54 12.41 -10.26 -9.85
CA ASN A 54 11.98 -11.14 -10.93
C ASN A 54 11.38 -10.36 -12.10
N ILE A 55 10.46 -9.42 -11.84
CA ILE A 55 9.84 -8.59 -12.87
C ILE A 55 10.90 -7.81 -13.66
N ILE A 56 11.83 -7.16 -12.97
CA ILE A 56 12.90 -6.38 -13.63
C ILE A 56 13.77 -7.29 -14.47
N SER A 57 14.21 -8.43 -13.92
CA SER A 57 15.08 -9.37 -14.61
C SER A 57 14.42 -9.97 -15.86
N SER A 58 13.16 -10.42 -15.73
CA SER A 58 12.39 -10.98 -16.83
C SER A 58 12.04 -9.93 -17.89
N SER A 59 11.72 -8.69 -17.49
CA SER A 59 11.45 -7.60 -18.43
C SER A 59 12.72 -7.17 -19.17
N PHE A 60 13.87 -7.17 -18.51
CA PHE A 60 15.15 -6.87 -19.13
C PHE A 60 15.54 -7.94 -20.15
N ALA A 61 15.39 -9.22 -19.80
CA ALA A 61 15.61 -10.34 -20.71
C ALA A 61 14.69 -10.26 -21.95
N ALA A 62 13.39 -10.02 -21.74
CA ALA A 62 12.43 -9.84 -22.83
C ALA A 62 12.78 -8.65 -23.74
N GLY A 63 13.26 -7.54 -23.17
CA GLY A 63 13.73 -6.37 -23.93
C GLY A 63 14.96 -6.66 -24.79
N VAL A 64 15.94 -7.40 -24.25
CA VAL A 64 17.13 -7.82 -25.00
C VAL A 64 16.76 -8.80 -26.12
N ASN A 65 15.92 -9.78 -25.87
CA ASN A 65 15.44 -10.74 -26.87
C ASN A 65 14.65 -10.05 -28.01
N SER A 66 13.82 -9.06 -27.65
CA SER A 66 13.08 -8.26 -28.64
C SER A 66 14.02 -7.44 -29.54
N SER A 67 15.16 -7.01 -29.02
CA SER A 67 16.18 -6.27 -29.79
C SER A 67 17.00 -7.15 -30.74
N SER A 68 17.09 -8.46 -30.47
CA SER A 68 17.77 -9.45 -31.31
C SER A 68 16.86 -10.13 -32.33
N GLY A 69 15.60 -9.70 -32.45
CA GLY A 69 14.62 -10.25 -33.39
C GLY A 69 14.00 -11.58 -32.96
N VAL A 70 14.20 -11.98 -31.69
CA VAL A 70 13.58 -13.16 -31.11
C VAL A 70 12.30 -12.73 -30.40
N GLU A 71 11.13 -13.18 -30.88
CA GLU A 71 9.87 -12.89 -30.20
C GLU A 71 9.87 -13.49 -28.79
N PRO A 72 9.39 -12.75 -27.77
CA PRO A 72 9.28 -13.26 -26.41
C PRO A 72 8.40 -14.52 -26.38
N GLY A 73 8.91 -15.59 -25.78
CA GLY A 73 8.14 -16.82 -25.64
C GLY A 73 6.90 -16.61 -24.77
N VAL A 74 5.82 -17.33 -25.05
CA VAL A 74 4.57 -17.27 -24.26
C VAL A 74 4.82 -17.55 -22.76
N SER A 75 5.82 -18.38 -22.45
CA SER A 75 6.28 -18.67 -21.09
C SER A 75 6.90 -17.47 -20.38
N GLU A 76 7.63 -16.61 -21.08
CA GLU A 76 8.21 -15.36 -20.53
C GLU A 76 7.12 -14.34 -20.24
N LEU A 77 6.15 -14.19 -21.14
CA LEU A 77 5.00 -13.31 -20.92
C LEU A 77 4.14 -13.77 -19.74
N MET A 78 3.90 -15.08 -19.63
CA MET A 78 3.16 -15.65 -18.50
C MET A 78 3.89 -15.48 -17.16
N SER A 79 5.21 -15.62 -17.13
CA SER A 79 5.99 -15.45 -15.90
C SER A 79 5.96 -14.00 -15.40
N ILE A 80 6.11 -13.03 -16.31
CA ILE A 80 5.99 -11.60 -16.00
C ILE A 80 4.57 -11.29 -15.49
N GLY A 81 3.54 -11.77 -16.19
CA GLY A 81 2.14 -11.55 -15.81
C GLY A 81 1.81 -12.13 -14.43
N LEU A 82 2.26 -13.35 -14.14
CA LEU A 82 2.06 -13.99 -12.84
C LEU A 82 2.79 -13.25 -11.71
N SER A 83 4.04 -12.82 -11.94
CA SER A 83 4.79 -12.03 -10.97
C SER A 83 4.15 -10.66 -10.72
N MET A 84 3.59 -10.02 -11.74
CA MET A 84 2.86 -8.75 -11.61
C MET A 84 1.59 -8.91 -10.76
N ILE A 85 0.77 -9.93 -11.04
CA ILE A 85 -0.44 -10.23 -10.25
C ILE A 85 -0.06 -10.56 -8.80
N GLY A 86 0.99 -11.37 -8.60
CA GLY A 86 1.52 -11.69 -7.28
C GLY A 86 1.97 -10.46 -6.51
N LEU A 87 2.68 -9.53 -7.17
CA LEU A 87 3.10 -8.26 -6.58
C LEU A 87 1.90 -7.38 -6.21
N MET A 88 0.90 -7.26 -7.09
CA MET A 88 -0.31 -6.48 -6.79
C MET A 88 -1.04 -7.03 -5.57
N PHE A 89 -1.22 -8.35 -5.50
CA PHE A 89 -1.85 -8.99 -4.34
C PHE A 89 -1.04 -8.73 -3.06
N LEU A 90 0.29 -8.88 -3.12
CA LEU A 90 1.18 -8.62 -2.00
C LEU A 90 1.11 -7.15 -1.54
N MET A 91 1.01 -6.19 -2.46
CA MET A 91 0.88 -4.76 -2.15
C MET A 91 -0.43 -4.46 -1.39
N VAL A 92 -1.56 -5.03 -1.83
CA VAL A 92 -2.83 -4.88 -1.12
C VAL A 92 -2.76 -5.49 0.27
N PHE A 93 -2.17 -6.69 0.37
CA PHE A 93 -2.01 -7.40 1.64
C PHE A 93 -1.11 -6.64 2.62
N ALA A 94 0.04 -6.13 2.15
CA ALA A 94 0.98 -5.34 2.92
C ALA A 94 0.38 -3.98 3.33
N GLY A 95 -0.31 -3.30 2.41
CA GLY A 95 -0.99 -2.04 2.68
C GLY A 95 -2.05 -2.17 3.78
N ALA A 96 -2.89 -3.21 3.72
CA ALA A 96 -3.84 -3.53 4.78
C ALA A 96 -3.13 -3.77 6.12
N MET A 97 -1.92 -4.34 6.10
CA MET A 97 -1.19 -4.67 7.31
C MET A 97 -0.61 -3.44 7.99
N ILE A 98 -0.10 -2.48 7.21
CA ILE A 98 0.34 -1.18 7.68
C ILE A 98 -0.83 -0.42 8.32
N ILE A 99 -1.97 -0.33 7.62
CA ILE A 99 -3.18 0.37 8.12
C ILE A 99 -3.65 -0.24 9.43
N SER A 100 -3.73 -1.58 9.49
CA SER A 100 -4.14 -2.29 10.70
C SER A 100 -3.19 -2.06 11.88
N THR A 101 -1.88 -2.00 11.63
CA THR A 101 -0.83 -1.80 12.65
C THR A 101 -0.89 -0.39 13.22
N ILE A 102 -1.08 0.62 12.36
CA ILE A 102 -1.22 2.02 12.79
C ILE A 102 -2.50 2.19 13.62
N TYR A 103 -3.62 1.68 13.10
CA TYR A 103 -4.91 1.75 13.78
C TYR A 103 -4.86 1.11 15.18
N SER A 104 -4.34 -0.11 15.27
CA SER A 104 -4.21 -0.83 16.53
C SER A 104 -3.24 -0.15 17.51
N SER A 105 -2.15 0.44 17.02
CA SER A 105 -1.22 1.20 17.86
C SER A 105 -1.86 2.45 18.47
N VAL A 106 -2.64 3.20 17.69
CA VAL A 106 -3.40 4.36 18.20
C VAL A 106 -4.41 3.91 19.25
N ARG A 107 -5.10 2.78 19.01
CA ARG A 107 -6.08 2.21 19.94
C ARG A 107 -5.43 1.72 21.25
N CYS A 108 -4.26 1.07 21.17
CA CYS A 108 -3.48 0.68 22.34
C CYS A 108 -3.02 1.91 23.15
N TYR A 109 -2.63 2.99 22.48
CA TYR A 109 -2.29 4.24 23.15
C TYR A 109 -3.49 4.88 23.86
N GLU A 110 -4.67 4.85 23.24
CA GLU A 110 -5.91 5.38 23.83
C GLU A 110 -6.28 4.64 25.13
N GLU A 111 -6.13 3.31 25.15
CA GLU A 111 -6.46 2.49 26.33
C GLU A 111 -5.39 2.52 27.42
N ALA A 112 -4.10 2.51 27.05
CA ALA A 112 -3.01 2.56 28.01
C ALA A 112 -2.78 3.98 28.58
N GLY A 113 -3.28 5.02 27.90
CA GLY A 113 -3.06 6.43 28.24
C GLY A 113 -1.59 6.85 28.24
N SER A 114 -0.71 6.02 27.69
CA SER A 114 0.74 6.22 27.64
C SER A 114 1.40 5.29 26.62
N ALA A 115 2.66 5.57 26.28
CA ALA A 115 3.45 4.78 25.34
C ALA A 115 4.05 3.48 25.96
N ASP A 116 3.44 2.89 27.00
CA ASP A 116 3.91 1.62 27.63
C ASP A 116 3.39 0.34 26.95
N TYR A 117 2.62 0.45 25.87
CA TYR A 117 2.12 -0.72 25.17
C TYR A 117 3.23 -1.47 24.41
N THR A 118 3.13 -2.80 24.37
CA THR A 118 4.10 -3.67 23.69
C THR A 118 3.62 -4.09 22.30
N THR A 119 4.56 -4.58 21.48
CA THR A 119 4.25 -5.14 20.14
C THR A 119 3.24 -6.29 20.19
N ASN A 120 3.20 -7.03 21.31
CA ASN A 120 2.23 -8.12 21.52
C ASN A 120 0.79 -7.59 21.66
N ASP A 121 0.61 -6.47 22.34
CA ASP A 121 -0.71 -5.83 22.53
C ASP A 121 -1.26 -5.35 21.18
N VAL A 122 -0.38 -4.79 20.35
CA VAL A 122 -0.69 -4.37 18.97
C VAL A 122 -1.08 -5.60 18.14
N TRP A 123 -0.29 -6.68 18.20
CA TRP A 123 -0.58 -7.93 17.45
C TRP A 123 -1.93 -8.55 17.79
N ALA A 124 -2.29 -8.56 19.08
CA ALA A 124 -3.56 -9.11 19.54
C ALA A 124 -4.77 -8.40 18.91
N ARG A 125 -4.65 -7.10 18.62
CA ARG A 125 -5.66 -6.32 17.92
C ARG A 125 -5.58 -6.47 16.40
N VAL A 126 -4.38 -6.43 15.84
CA VAL A 126 -4.16 -6.59 14.39
C VAL A 126 -4.87 -7.83 13.89
N LYS A 127 -4.68 -9.00 14.53
CA LYS A 127 -5.32 -10.26 14.12
C LYS A 127 -6.86 -10.19 14.05
N LYS A 128 -7.50 -9.38 14.91
CA LYS A 128 -8.97 -9.25 14.96
C LYS A 128 -9.50 -8.32 13.86
N VAL A 129 -8.76 -7.26 13.54
CA VAL A 129 -9.24 -6.19 12.65
C VAL A 129 -8.69 -6.35 11.22
N TYR A 130 -7.58 -7.08 11.05
CA TYR A 130 -6.86 -7.20 9.79
C TYR A 130 -7.75 -7.66 8.63
N TRP A 131 -8.50 -8.75 8.81
CA TRP A 131 -9.36 -9.29 7.76
C TRP A 131 -10.47 -8.34 7.33
N ALA A 132 -11.04 -7.58 8.28
CA ALA A 132 -12.03 -6.56 7.97
C ALA A 132 -11.44 -5.40 7.17
N ILE A 133 -10.24 -4.93 7.55
CA ILE A 133 -9.51 -3.89 6.81
C ILE A 133 -9.12 -4.39 5.43
N PHE A 134 -8.56 -5.59 5.33
CA PHE A 134 -8.17 -6.20 4.06
C PHE A 134 -9.36 -6.33 3.11
N GLY A 135 -10.49 -6.86 3.57
CA GLY A 135 -11.72 -6.97 2.78
C GLY A 135 -12.24 -5.59 2.33
N THR A 136 -12.19 -4.59 3.21
CA THR A 136 -12.62 -3.22 2.86
C THR A 136 -11.70 -2.59 1.83
N THR A 137 -10.38 -2.72 1.99
CA THR A 137 -9.39 -2.21 1.03
C THR A 137 -9.52 -2.90 -0.33
N LEU A 138 -9.75 -4.21 -0.34
CA LEU A 138 -9.97 -4.98 -1.57
C LEU A 138 -11.26 -4.51 -2.28
N LEU A 139 -12.37 -4.39 -1.55
CA LEU A 139 -13.65 -3.95 -2.09
C LEU A 139 -13.57 -2.52 -2.63
N TYR A 140 -12.91 -1.62 -1.89
CA TYR A 140 -12.63 -0.27 -2.34
C TYR A 140 -11.80 -0.27 -3.64
N GLY A 141 -10.77 -1.11 -3.71
CA GLY A 141 -9.97 -1.28 -4.92
C GLY A 141 -10.78 -1.75 -6.13
N ILE A 142 -11.67 -2.72 -5.95
CA ILE A 142 -12.56 -3.22 -7.01
C ILE A 142 -13.53 -2.14 -7.48
N VAL A 143 -14.19 -1.44 -6.55
CA VAL A 143 -15.12 -0.34 -6.88
C VAL A 143 -14.39 0.77 -7.62
N PHE A 144 -13.19 1.15 -7.16
CA PHE A 144 -12.37 2.15 -7.82
C PHE A 144 -11.93 1.72 -9.21
N PHE A 145 -11.57 0.44 -9.39
CA PHE A 145 -11.22 -0.12 -10.70
C PHE A 145 -12.40 -0.08 -11.67
N ILE A 146 -13.61 -0.43 -11.23
CA ILE A 146 -14.83 -0.36 -12.04
C ILE A 146 -15.12 1.10 -12.42
N ALA A 147 -15.06 2.03 -11.46
CA ALA A 147 -15.27 3.45 -11.73
C ALA A 147 -14.24 4.00 -12.74
N TYR A 148 -12.98 3.58 -12.61
CA TYR A 148 -11.92 3.92 -13.55
C TYR A 148 -12.21 3.39 -14.96
N MET A 149 -12.64 2.13 -15.10
CA MET A 149 -13.02 1.56 -16.39
C MET A 149 -14.20 2.31 -17.04
N ILE A 150 -15.22 2.70 -16.26
CA ILE A 150 -16.37 3.45 -16.76
C ILE A 150 -15.96 4.82 -17.32
N ILE A 151 -14.92 5.46 -16.79
CA ILE A 151 -14.46 6.77 -17.25
C ILE A 151 -13.48 6.63 -18.43
N VAL A 152 -12.50 5.73 -18.30
CA VAL A 152 -11.41 5.59 -19.28
C VAL A 152 -11.90 4.93 -20.57
N PHE A 153 -12.81 3.96 -20.49
CA PHE A 153 -13.27 3.25 -21.68
C PHE A 153 -13.99 4.18 -22.68
N PRO A 154 -14.98 5.00 -22.29
CA PRO A 154 -15.58 5.98 -23.19
C PRO A 154 -14.58 7.02 -23.66
N MET A 155 -13.71 7.51 -22.77
CA MET A 155 -12.69 8.51 -23.13
C MET A 155 -11.74 7.98 -24.20
N ALA A 156 -11.32 6.71 -24.10
CA ALA A 156 -10.50 6.05 -25.10
C ALA A 156 -11.23 5.94 -26.45
N LEU A 157 -12.51 5.53 -26.45
CA LEU A 157 -13.33 5.46 -27.68
C LEU A 157 -13.48 6.82 -28.35
N PHE A 158 -13.76 7.88 -27.58
CA PHE A 158 -13.85 9.24 -28.12
C PHE A 158 -12.51 9.69 -28.72
N ALA A 159 -11.38 9.41 -28.07
CA ALA A 159 -10.06 9.76 -28.57
C ALA A 159 -9.72 9.07 -29.89
N THR A 160 -10.06 7.78 -30.05
CA THR A 160 -9.85 7.09 -31.34
C THR A 160 -10.72 7.68 -32.45
N ILE A 161 -12.00 7.96 -32.17
CA ILE A 161 -12.92 8.55 -33.16
C ILE A 161 -12.44 9.94 -33.60
N LEU A 162 -12.01 10.78 -32.67
CA LEU A 162 -11.44 12.10 -32.97
C LEU A 162 -10.17 12.00 -33.83
N SER A 163 -9.24 11.09 -33.50
CA SER A 163 -8.04 10.87 -34.31
C SER A 163 -8.39 10.44 -35.73
N PHE A 164 -9.38 9.55 -35.93
CA PHE A 164 -9.85 9.16 -37.26
C PHE A 164 -10.49 10.32 -38.04
N LEU A 165 -11.13 11.28 -37.37
CA LEU A 165 -11.77 12.44 -38.01
C LEU A 165 -10.76 13.53 -38.43
N ILE A 166 -9.62 13.65 -37.74
CA ILE A 166 -8.61 14.69 -38.02
C ILE A 166 -7.66 14.28 -39.15
N ILE A 167 -7.35 12.99 -39.30
CA ILE A 167 -6.50 12.47 -40.38
C ILE A 167 -6.98 12.84 -41.80
N PRO A 168 -8.29 12.86 -42.14
CA PRO A 168 -8.73 13.31 -43.47
C PRO A 168 -8.76 14.83 -43.67
N VAL A 169 -8.47 15.65 -42.65
CA VAL A 169 -8.54 17.13 -42.70
C VAL A 169 -7.16 17.79 -42.88
N ILE A 170 -6.07 17.00 -42.85
CA ILE A 170 -4.69 17.41 -43.12
C ILE A 170 -4.25 16.77 -44.45
#